data_AF-A0A074MK30-F1
#
_entry.id   AF-A0A074MK30-F1
#
_cell.length_a   1.000
_cell.length_b   1.000
_cell.length_c   1.000
_cell.angle_alpha   90.00
_cell.angle_beta   90.00
_cell.angle_gamma   90.00
#
_symmetry.space_group_name_H-M   'P 1'
#
loop_
_entity.id
_entity.type
_entity.pdbx_description
1 polymer ?
#
loop_
_entity_poly.entity_id
_entity_poly.type
_entity_poly.pdbx_seq_one_letter_code
_entity_poly.pdbx_strand_id
1 'polypeptide(L)'
;MRKAIAIVAYDRSQYFETVVPSILKQNVDGKPVGDAYEIFIFQDGFCKGDPKSDLVGHAKLTQAARRFVPEENLFIQEENLGVALHFDFIERELFVRRSFDFVLFCEDDLVLAPGYVQVIDMMADKFASDPRVGMISANPADVTVSAEKQLAGLNRYTSMAHNWGFGLSRKFWLKRQPMVDEYLNILRPYGYRQRPTSQITQWLESKGFNPDATSQDFVKQCATLKQGAARISTLFNLGLPIGRSGLHCKPEEFDRMGFNRTVIAPRVPTQMADLEQDEFERIFHNQSGPLRENPMKLPTRTSEVVFGEAMAGGEATKPKEEKPSAVPSSPPSDPVAAAPVPSAPPKDDAKARIQKRFPQIKRLPHMETAGLEKLIARLEKSQCLLEYGAGGSTVLASTIGVSTIISVESDADFLEATNVDARKVNQGAKLVAHPVNIGPTGDWGRPTDRSAIELWPLYCSSVWKRIRSEDLASPDLVLIDGRFRVSCFLASMALAKPGTVVLFDDYFDRPHYHVAQRHFEYVSEAGRMAEFIVPDNCDVQAILTDMLAYSTNTD
;
A
#
# COMPACT_ATOMS: atom_id res chain seq x y z
N MET A 1 25.53 -19.10 -16.74
CA MET A 1 25.53 -18.12 -15.63
C MET A 1 25.79 -18.87 -14.32
N ARG A 2 26.60 -18.31 -13.43
CA ARG A 2 26.83 -18.86 -12.08
C ARG A 2 25.68 -18.41 -11.18
N LYS A 3 25.00 -19.36 -10.53
CA LYS A 3 23.73 -19.11 -9.81
C LYS A 3 23.85 -19.53 -8.35
N ALA A 4 23.23 -18.76 -7.46
CA ALA A 4 23.14 -19.10 -6.05
C ALA A 4 21.72 -18.97 -5.48
N ILE A 5 21.44 -19.73 -4.43
CA ILE A 5 20.27 -19.55 -3.58
C ILE A 5 20.73 -19.03 -2.23
N ALA A 6 20.18 -17.89 -1.82
CA ALA A 6 20.39 -17.31 -0.50
C ALA A 6 19.17 -17.57 0.37
N ILE A 7 19.30 -18.43 1.36
CA ILE A 7 18.27 -18.66 2.38
C ILE A 7 18.52 -17.65 3.52
N VAL A 8 17.57 -16.75 3.72
CA VAL A 8 17.67 -15.65 4.68
C VAL A 8 16.84 -15.96 5.92
N ALA A 9 17.49 -15.96 7.07
CA ALA A 9 16.91 -16.41 8.33
C ALA A 9 17.21 -15.44 9.49
N TYR A 10 16.33 -15.45 10.49
CA TYR A 10 16.47 -14.63 11.69
C TYR A 10 16.41 -15.51 12.94
N ASP A 11 15.25 -15.63 13.59
CA ASP A 11 15.06 -16.37 14.84
C ASP A 11 13.87 -17.36 14.82
N ARG A 12 13.21 -17.55 13.68
CA ARG A 12 11.98 -18.35 13.54
C ARG A 12 12.26 -19.81 13.16
N SER A 13 12.86 -20.58 14.08
CA SER A 13 13.28 -21.97 13.79
C SER A 13 12.17 -22.88 13.23
N GLN A 14 10.91 -22.72 13.67
CA GLN A 14 9.81 -23.57 13.17
C GLN A 14 9.52 -23.39 11.68
N TYR A 15 9.64 -22.16 11.17
CA TYR A 15 9.42 -21.90 9.75
C TYR A 15 10.64 -22.31 8.94
N PHE A 16 11.83 -22.03 9.46
CA PHE A 16 13.10 -22.44 8.85
C PHE A 16 13.17 -23.94 8.57
N GLU A 17 12.83 -24.79 9.56
CA GLU A 17 12.85 -26.26 9.37
C GLU A 17 11.80 -26.76 8.37
N THR A 18 10.79 -25.95 8.03
CA THR A 18 9.79 -26.27 7.00
C THR A 18 10.22 -25.77 5.61
N VAL A 19 10.76 -24.55 5.54
CA VAL A 19 11.10 -23.87 4.29
C VAL A 19 12.36 -24.46 3.65
N VAL A 20 13.43 -24.70 4.41
CA VAL A 20 14.70 -25.18 3.84
C VAL A 20 14.53 -26.50 3.07
N PRO A 21 13.85 -27.53 3.61
CA PRO A 21 13.58 -28.75 2.84
C PRO A 21 12.75 -28.52 1.57
N SER A 22 11.84 -27.53 1.54
CA SER A 22 11.07 -27.21 0.34
C SER A 22 11.94 -26.66 -0.79
N ILE A 23 13.03 -25.96 -0.44
CA ILE A 23 14.04 -25.42 -1.36
C ILE A 23 14.97 -26.54 -1.83
N LEU A 24 15.52 -27.34 -0.91
CA LEU A 24 16.49 -28.39 -1.24
C LEU A 24 15.90 -29.53 -2.09
N LYS A 25 14.57 -29.72 -2.05
CA LYS A 25 13.86 -30.72 -2.87
C LYS A 25 13.52 -30.24 -4.28
N GLN A 26 13.85 -29.00 -4.63
CA GLN A 26 13.58 -28.47 -5.95
C GLN A 26 14.48 -29.14 -6.99
N ASN A 27 13.98 -29.18 -8.23
CA ASN A 27 14.73 -29.67 -9.37
C ASN A 27 14.82 -28.58 -10.45
N VAL A 28 15.92 -28.60 -11.19
CA VAL A 28 16.16 -27.79 -12.40
C VAL A 28 16.60 -28.75 -13.51
N ASP A 29 15.89 -28.76 -14.62
CA ASP A 29 16.06 -29.64 -15.77
C ASP A 29 16.16 -31.12 -15.39
N GLY A 30 15.31 -31.52 -14.44
CA GLY A 30 15.23 -32.90 -13.93
C GLY A 30 16.36 -33.30 -12.97
N LYS A 31 17.26 -32.38 -12.60
CA LYS A 31 18.35 -32.62 -11.65
C LYS A 31 18.09 -31.92 -10.30
N PRO A 32 18.64 -32.41 -9.19
CA PRO A 32 18.57 -31.73 -7.91
C PRO A 32 19.07 -30.29 -8.00
N VAL A 33 18.44 -29.37 -7.27
CA VAL A 33 18.77 -27.93 -7.31
C VAL A 33 20.24 -27.63 -7.02
N GLY A 34 20.89 -28.42 -6.17
CA GLY A 34 22.32 -28.27 -5.82
C GLY A 34 23.28 -28.46 -7.00
N ASP A 35 22.85 -29.10 -8.09
CA ASP A 35 23.63 -29.24 -9.32
C ASP A 35 23.61 -27.96 -10.16
N ALA A 36 22.57 -27.13 -10.01
CA ALA A 36 22.34 -25.92 -10.79
C ALA A 36 22.62 -24.63 -10.01
N TYR A 37 22.50 -24.67 -8.67
CA TYR A 37 22.66 -23.54 -7.77
C TYR A 37 23.56 -23.89 -6.59
N GLU A 38 24.50 -23.00 -6.26
CA GLU A 38 25.20 -23.05 -4.98
C GLU A 38 24.27 -22.50 -3.87
N ILE A 39 24.11 -23.24 -2.77
CA ILE A 39 23.12 -22.91 -1.73
C ILE A 39 23.83 -22.39 -0.50
N PHE A 40 23.35 -21.27 0.01
CA PHE A 40 23.88 -20.56 1.16
C PHE A 40 22.78 -20.31 2.19
N ILE A 41 23.14 -20.35 3.47
CA ILE A 41 22.26 -19.95 4.57
C ILE A 41 22.88 -18.76 5.29
N PHE A 42 22.08 -17.71 5.45
CA PHE A 42 22.44 -16.48 6.12
C PHE A 42 21.51 -16.26 7.31
N GLN A 43 22.06 -16.30 8.51
CA GLN A 43 21.35 -16.04 9.76
C GLN A 43 21.81 -14.69 10.34
N ASP A 44 20.86 -13.80 10.63
CA ASP A 44 21.17 -12.51 11.28
C ASP A 44 21.57 -12.75 12.74
N GLY A 45 22.26 -11.77 13.35
CA GLY A 45 22.62 -11.84 14.75
C GLY A 45 21.39 -11.69 15.63
N PHE A 46 21.47 -12.23 16.83
CA PHE A 46 20.37 -12.16 17.78
C PHE A 46 20.12 -10.73 18.27
N CYS A 47 18.86 -10.26 18.24
CA CYS A 47 18.50 -8.92 18.69
C CYS A 47 18.39 -8.87 20.22
N LYS A 48 19.50 -8.53 20.89
CA LYS A 48 19.55 -8.44 22.36
C LYS A 48 18.60 -7.34 22.87
N GLY A 49 17.79 -7.67 23.88
CA GLY A 49 16.89 -6.73 24.54
C GLY A 49 15.55 -6.49 23.82
N ASP A 50 15.30 -7.17 22.71
CA ASP A 50 14.00 -7.15 22.03
C ASP A 50 13.08 -8.23 22.60
N PRO A 51 11.94 -7.87 23.25
CA PRO A 51 11.03 -8.85 23.83
C PRO A 51 10.31 -9.71 22.78
N LYS A 52 10.38 -9.34 21.49
CA LYS A 52 9.82 -10.16 20.39
C LYS A 52 10.83 -11.14 19.80
N SER A 53 12.10 -11.06 20.17
CA SER A 53 13.12 -11.98 19.64
C SER A 53 13.15 -13.29 20.41
N ASP A 54 13.28 -14.39 19.67
CA ASP A 54 13.29 -15.74 20.24
C ASP A 54 14.74 -16.27 20.32
N LEU A 55 15.35 -16.18 21.51
CA LEU A 55 16.71 -16.66 21.73
C LEU A 55 16.83 -18.18 21.52
N VAL A 56 15.80 -18.93 21.91
CA VAL A 56 15.80 -20.39 21.79
C VAL A 56 15.63 -20.78 20.32
N GLY A 57 14.71 -20.13 19.61
CA GLY A 57 14.52 -20.26 18.18
C GLY A 57 15.78 -19.90 17.39
N HIS A 58 16.45 -18.80 17.73
CA HIS A 58 17.72 -18.39 17.10
C HIS A 58 18.81 -19.45 17.25
N ALA A 59 19.04 -19.97 18.45
CA ALA A 59 20.04 -21.01 18.71
C ALA A 59 19.70 -22.34 18.01
N LYS A 60 18.43 -22.74 17.99
CA LYS A 60 17.97 -23.92 17.25
C LYS A 60 18.20 -23.78 15.76
N LEU A 61 17.93 -22.60 15.19
CA LEU A 61 18.15 -22.30 13.79
C LEU A 61 19.63 -22.43 13.43
N THR A 62 20.54 -21.91 14.25
CA THR A 62 21.99 -22.07 14.09
C THR A 62 22.39 -23.55 14.01
N GLN A 63 21.87 -24.37 14.92
CA GLN A 63 22.15 -25.80 14.91
C GLN A 63 21.52 -26.51 13.69
N ALA A 64 20.35 -26.05 13.25
CA ALA A 64 19.68 -26.56 12.06
C ALA A 64 20.42 -26.25 10.77
N ALA A 65 20.89 -25.01 10.60
CA ALA A 65 21.53 -24.53 9.39
C ALA A 65 22.78 -25.36 9.00
N ARG A 66 23.58 -25.77 9.99
CA ARG A 66 24.77 -26.64 9.80
C ARG A 66 24.47 -28.00 9.19
N ARG A 67 23.22 -28.45 9.21
CA ARG A 67 22.79 -29.73 8.64
C ARG A 67 22.47 -29.64 7.15
N PHE A 68 22.28 -28.43 6.61
CA PHE A 68 21.72 -28.21 5.28
C PHE A 68 22.72 -27.71 4.25
N VAL A 69 23.75 -26.98 4.68
CA VAL A 69 24.81 -26.44 3.81
C VAL A 69 26.17 -26.71 4.46
N PRO A 70 27.25 -26.81 3.67
CA PRO A 70 28.59 -26.92 4.22
C PRO A 70 29.00 -25.63 4.94
N GLU A 71 29.97 -25.72 5.86
CA GLU A 71 30.33 -24.62 6.78
C GLU A 71 30.77 -23.36 6.01
N GLU A 72 31.44 -23.49 4.88
CA GLU A 72 31.88 -22.37 4.03
C GLU A 72 30.73 -21.58 3.36
N ASN A 73 29.52 -22.15 3.38
CA ASN A 73 28.30 -21.56 2.83
C ASN A 73 27.30 -21.14 3.93
N LEU A 74 27.67 -21.30 5.20
CA LEU A 74 26.89 -20.89 6.35
C LEU A 74 27.45 -19.59 6.92
N PHE A 75 26.59 -18.57 7.01
CA PHE A 75 26.93 -17.28 7.59
C PHE A 75 26.01 -16.98 8.75
N ILE A 76 26.58 -16.76 9.93
CA ILE A 76 25.86 -16.37 11.14
C ILE A 76 26.48 -15.06 11.62
N GLN A 77 25.70 -13.98 11.60
CA GLN A 77 26.18 -12.68 12.06
C GLN A 77 26.31 -12.66 13.58
N GLU A 78 27.38 -12.03 14.08
CA GLU A 78 27.57 -11.83 15.52
C GLU A 78 26.60 -10.78 16.08
N GLU A 79 26.34 -9.73 15.29
CA GLU A 79 25.46 -8.62 15.64
C GLU A 79 24.16 -8.66 14.82
N ASN A 80 23.07 -8.17 15.41
CA ASN A 80 21.81 -8.00 14.70
C ASN A 80 21.91 -6.80 13.75
N LEU A 81 22.11 -7.07 12.46
CA LEU A 81 22.19 -6.03 11.43
C LEU A 81 20.80 -5.46 11.11
N GLY A 82 19.78 -6.30 11.26
CA GLY A 82 18.43 -5.99 10.85
C GLY A 82 18.23 -6.19 9.35
N VAL A 83 16.96 -6.28 8.94
CA VAL A 83 16.55 -6.81 7.64
C VAL A 83 17.24 -6.09 6.46
N ALA A 84 17.35 -4.76 6.47
CA ALA A 84 17.95 -4.00 5.35
C ALA A 84 19.47 -4.21 5.21
N LEU A 85 20.21 -4.09 6.32
CA LEU A 85 21.68 -4.23 6.31
C LEU A 85 22.10 -5.70 6.17
N HIS A 86 21.30 -6.64 6.67
CA HIS A 86 21.53 -8.06 6.45
C HIS A 86 21.37 -8.41 4.96
N PHE A 87 20.31 -7.95 4.29
CA PHE A 87 20.20 -8.13 2.83
C PHE A 87 21.36 -7.47 2.07
N ASP A 88 21.84 -6.29 2.47
CA ASP A 88 23.04 -5.67 1.87
C ASP A 88 24.29 -6.56 2.03
N PHE A 89 24.50 -7.13 3.21
CA PHE A 89 25.58 -8.08 3.46
C PHE A 89 25.50 -9.28 2.51
N ILE A 90 24.33 -9.92 2.41
CA ILE A 90 24.10 -11.10 1.56
C ILE A 90 24.34 -10.75 0.09
N GLU A 91 23.74 -9.67 -0.38
CA GLU A 91 23.87 -9.21 -1.77
C GLU A 91 25.35 -8.96 -2.12
N ARG A 92 26.12 -8.32 -1.24
CA ARG A 92 27.55 -8.07 -1.49
C ARG A 92 28.41 -9.33 -1.38
N GLU A 93 28.13 -10.22 -0.45
CA GLU A 93 28.83 -11.50 -0.35
C GLU A 93 28.69 -12.27 -1.66
N LEU A 94 27.46 -12.41 -2.17
CA LEU A 94 27.19 -13.21 -3.34
C LEU A 94 27.57 -12.50 -4.66
N PHE A 95 27.18 -11.24 -4.84
CA PHE A 95 27.45 -10.54 -6.10
C PHE A 95 28.85 -9.95 -6.20
N VAL A 96 29.42 -9.44 -5.11
CA VAL A 96 30.73 -8.77 -5.15
C VAL A 96 31.84 -9.76 -4.86
N ARG A 97 31.81 -10.42 -3.70
CA ARG A 97 32.92 -11.29 -3.27
C ARG A 97 32.94 -12.62 -4.02
N ARG A 98 31.79 -13.29 -4.13
CA ARG A 98 31.68 -14.60 -4.80
C ARG A 98 31.40 -14.48 -6.30
N SER A 99 31.02 -13.30 -6.79
CA SER A 99 30.79 -13.02 -8.21
C SER A 99 29.74 -13.93 -8.88
N PHE A 100 28.65 -14.24 -8.18
CA PHE A 100 27.49 -14.89 -8.81
C PHE A 100 26.83 -13.95 -9.83
N ASP A 101 26.30 -14.51 -10.92
CA ASP A 101 25.60 -13.76 -11.97
C ASP A 101 24.13 -13.51 -11.60
N PHE A 102 23.56 -14.41 -10.79
CA PHE A 102 22.17 -14.39 -10.38
C PHE A 102 22.00 -15.07 -9.03
N VAL A 103 21.10 -14.52 -8.22
CA VAL A 103 20.77 -15.05 -6.91
C VAL A 103 19.26 -15.11 -6.75
N LEU A 104 18.76 -16.26 -6.29
CA LEU A 104 17.41 -16.42 -5.77
C LEU A 104 17.44 -16.25 -4.25
N PHE A 105 16.68 -15.28 -3.73
CA PHE A 105 16.59 -14.98 -2.31
C PHE A 105 15.31 -15.57 -1.73
N CYS A 106 15.45 -16.43 -0.72
CA CYS A 106 14.35 -17.12 -0.06
C CYS A 106 14.35 -16.77 1.44
N GLU A 107 13.30 -16.12 1.91
CA GLU A 107 13.09 -15.89 3.35
C GLU A 107 12.57 -17.15 4.04
N ASP A 108 12.72 -17.22 5.36
CA ASP A 108 12.38 -18.39 6.17
C ASP A 108 10.87 -18.63 6.36
N ASP A 109 9.98 -17.87 5.71
CA ASP A 109 8.52 -17.98 5.81
C ASP A 109 7.75 -18.17 4.48
N LEU A 110 8.46 -18.53 3.40
CA LEU A 110 7.85 -18.92 2.13
C LEU A 110 8.23 -20.37 1.76
N VAL A 111 7.24 -21.26 1.75
CA VAL A 111 7.43 -22.63 1.26
C VAL A 111 7.33 -22.64 -0.27
N LEU A 112 8.29 -23.27 -0.94
CA LEU A 112 8.31 -23.37 -2.39
C LEU A 112 7.58 -24.63 -2.86
N ALA A 113 6.57 -24.48 -3.70
CA ALA A 113 5.93 -25.59 -4.39
C ALA A 113 6.91 -26.25 -5.39
N PRO A 114 6.70 -27.53 -5.77
CA PRO A 114 7.52 -28.18 -6.78
C PRO A 114 7.56 -27.40 -8.09
N GLY A 115 8.77 -27.16 -8.62
CA GLY A 115 8.98 -26.44 -9.87
C GLY A 115 9.17 -24.93 -9.72
N TYR A 116 9.14 -24.38 -8.50
CA TYR A 116 9.43 -22.96 -8.26
C TYR A 116 10.78 -22.57 -8.84
N VAL A 117 11.84 -23.30 -8.47
CA VAL A 117 13.20 -22.95 -8.90
C VAL A 117 13.38 -23.19 -10.40
N GLN A 118 12.74 -24.21 -10.98
CA GLN A 118 12.71 -24.40 -12.44
C GLN A 118 12.14 -23.17 -13.15
N VAL A 119 11.02 -22.62 -12.66
CA VAL A 119 10.38 -21.43 -13.24
C VAL A 119 11.28 -20.20 -13.10
N ILE A 120 11.87 -20.00 -11.92
CA ILE A 120 12.86 -18.94 -11.71
C ILE A 120 14.04 -19.09 -12.67
N ASP A 121 14.53 -20.31 -12.88
CA ASP A 121 15.64 -20.58 -13.79
C ASP A 121 15.32 -20.17 -15.23
N MET A 122 14.16 -20.64 -15.73
CA MET A 122 13.70 -20.29 -17.07
C MET A 122 13.48 -18.77 -17.22
N MET A 123 12.94 -18.10 -16.20
CA MET A 123 12.77 -16.64 -16.21
C MET A 123 14.11 -15.90 -16.16
N ALA A 124 15.07 -16.39 -15.37
CA ALA A 124 16.40 -15.80 -15.27
C ALA A 124 17.11 -15.81 -16.62
N ASP A 125 17.06 -16.93 -17.34
CA ASP A 125 17.59 -17.05 -18.69
C ASP A 125 16.81 -16.18 -19.70
N LYS A 126 15.47 -16.25 -19.67
CA LYS A 126 14.59 -15.52 -20.59
C LYS A 126 14.81 -14.00 -20.52
N PHE A 127 14.96 -13.46 -19.31
CA PHE A 127 15.01 -12.02 -19.07
C PHE A 127 16.41 -11.49 -18.78
N ALA A 128 17.46 -12.30 -18.89
CA ALA A 128 18.85 -11.89 -18.61
C ALA A 128 19.30 -10.64 -19.39
N SER A 129 18.78 -10.47 -20.62
CA SER A 129 19.11 -9.36 -21.51
C SER A 129 18.04 -8.26 -21.55
N ASP A 130 16.85 -8.48 -20.99
CA ASP A 130 15.74 -7.53 -21.06
C ASP A 130 15.92 -6.41 -20.01
N PRO A 131 16.20 -5.16 -20.41
CA PRO A 131 16.41 -4.07 -19.47
C PRO A 131 15.14 -3.67 -18.71
N ARG A 132 13.96 -4.11 -19.17
CA ARG A 132 12.67 -3.82 -18.56
C ARG A 132 12.42 -4.65 -17.29
N VAL A 133 13.15 -5.75 -17.11
CA VAL A 133 12.93 -6.69 -15.99
C VAL A 133 14.02 -6.51 -14.94
N GLY A 134 13.63 -6.01 -13.77
CA GLY A 134 14.55 -5.76 -12.66
C GLY A 134 14.66 -6.93 -11.68
N MET A 135 13.52 -7.51 -11.32
CA MET A 135 13.39 -8.62 -10.39
C MET A 135 12.32 -9.58 -10.88
N ILE A 136 12.47 -10.87 -10.57
CA ILE A 136 11.55 -11.92 -10.98
C ILE A 136 11.08 -12.75 -9.79
N SER A 137 9.88 -13.31 -9.84
CA SER A 137 9.36 -14.24 -8.83
C SER A 137 8.35 -15.22 -9.46
N ALA A 138 8.08 -16.33 -8.77
CA ALA A 138 6.94 -17.20 -9.05
C ALA A 138 5.89 -17.16 -7.91
N ASN A 139 5.87 -16.05 -7.16
CA ASN A 139 4.94 -15.74 -6.08
C ASN A 139 4.27 -14.37 -6.38
N PRO A 140 3.11 -14.35 -7.07
CA PRO A 140 2.44 -13.11 -7.45
C PRO A 140 1.90 -12.33 -6.26
N ALA A 141 1.64 -11.04 -6.47
CA ALA A 141 1.03 -10.19 -5.46
C ALA A 141 -0.34 -10.69 -4.98
N ASP A 142 -1.15 -11.25 -5.89
CA ASP A 142 -2.40 -11.91 -5.56
C ASP A 142 -2.20 -13.44 -5.59
N VAL A 143 -2.07 -14.03 -4.40
CA VAL A 143 -1.90 -15.49 -4.24
C VAL A 143 -3.23 -16.25 -4.26
N THR A 144 -4.36 -15.55 -4.38
CA THR A 144 -5.72 -16.13 -4.29
C THR A 144 -6.33 -16.46 -5.65
N VAL A 145 -5.63 -16.15 -6.75
CA VAL A 145 -6.07 -16.44 -8.12
C VAL A 145 -6.40 -17.93 -8.26
N SER A 146 -7.59 -18.25 -8.77
CA SER A 146 -8.06 -19.64 -8.89
C SER A 146 -7.17 -20.47 -9.83
N ALA A 147 -7.07 -21.79 -9.56
CA ALA A 147 -6.27 -22.70 -10.37
C ALA A 147 -6.64 -22.68 -11.86
N GLU A 148 -7.93 -22.51 -12.20
CA GLU A 148 -8.41 -22.35 -13.57
C GLU A 148 -7.82 -21.10 -14.24
N LYS A 149 -7.86 -19.95 -13.56
CA LYS A 149 -7.28 -18.70 -14.08
C LYS A 149 -5.76 -18.78 -14.21
N GLN A 150 -5.09 -19.39 -13.23
CA GLN A 150 -3.65 -19.63 -13.29
C GLN A 150 -3.28 -20.51 -14.50
N LEU A 151 -4.06 -21.57 -14.76
CA LEU A 151 -3.87 -22.45 -15.91
C LEU A 151 -4.13 -21.75 -17.25
N ALA A 152 -5.16 -20.89 -17.31
CA ALA A 152 -5.47 -20.11 -18.51
C ALA A 152 -4.39 -19.06 -18.82
N GLY A 153 -3.65 -18.59 -17.81
CA GLY A 153 -2.61 -17.58 -17.95
C GLY A 153 -1.20 -18.08 -17.62
N LEU A 154 -0.86 -19.33 -17.94
CA LEU A 154 0.50 -19.88 -17.72
C LEU A 154 1.60 -19.10 -18.45
N ASN A 155 1.24 -18.37 -19.50
CA ASN A 155 2.13 -17.53 -20.30
C ASN A 155 2.05 -16.03 -19.95
N ARG A 156 1.41 -15.67 -18.84
CA ARG A 156 1.19 -14.27 -18.43
C ARG A 156 1.97 -13.91 -17.19
N TYR A 157 2.36 -12.65 -17.11
CA TYR A 157 3.04 -12.06 -15.98
C TYR A 157 2.16 -11.05 -15.22
N THR A 158 2.48 -10.83 -13.97
CA THR A 158 1.83 -9.86 -13.11
C THR A 158 2.84 -9.15 -12.21
N SER A 159 2.37 -8.25 -11.36
CA SER A 159 3.22 -7.57 -10.39
C SER A 159 3.68 -8.52 -9.29
N MET A 160 4.95 -8.40 -8.93
CA MET A 160 5.48 -8.93 -7.68
C MET A 160 5.04 -8.03 -6.51
N ALA A 161 4.70 -8.60 -5.36
CA ALA A 161 4.43 -7.84 -4.13
C ALA A 161 5.72 -7.64 -3.31
N HIS A 162 5.77 -8.21 -2.11
CA HIS A 162 6.95 -8.24 -1.25
C HIS A 162 8.06 -9.06 -1.90
N ASN A 163 9.29 -8.79 -1.48
CA ASN A 163 10.47 -9.47 -2.00
C ASN A 163 10.59 -10.89 -1.41
N TRP A 164 9.62 -11.76 -1.73
CA TRP A 164 9.55 -13.15 -1.30
C TRP A 164 9.88 -14.11 -2.44
N GLY A 165 10.90 -14.95 -2.25
CA GLY A 165 11.32 -15.91 -3.26
C GLY A 165 11.78 -15.25 -4.56
N PHE A 166 12.43 -14.09 -4.47
CA PHE A 166 12.72 -13.28 -5.66
C PHE A 166 14.11 -13.59 -6.24
N GLY A 167 14.19 -13.57 -7.57
CA GLY A 167 15.41 -13.63 -8.34
C GLY A 167 15.92 -12.25 -8.72
N LEU A 168 17.24 -12.09 -8.70
CA LEU A 168 17.92 -10.86 -9.09
C LEU A 168 19.25 -11.17 -9.79
N SER A 169 19.48 -10.53 -10.94
CA SER A 169 20.77 -10.58 -11.63
C SER A 169 21.76 -9.58 -11.04
N ARG A 170 23.04 -9.96 -11.01
CA ARG A 170 24.15 -9.04 -10.65
C ARG A 170 24.15 -7.79 -11.52
N LYS A 171 23.86 -7.96 -12.81
CA LYS A 171 23.78 -6.86 -13.79
C LYS A 171 22.73 -5.83 -13.38
N PHE A 172 21.54 -6.27 -12.96
CA PHE A 172 20.51 -5.34 -12.50
C PHE A 172 20.79 -4.81 -11.09
N TRP A 173 21.33 -5.65 -10.20
CA TRP A 173 21.80 -5.23 -8.88
C TRP A 173 22.73 -4.02 -8.99
N LEU A 174 23.78 -4.09 -9.82
CA LEU A 174 24.72 -2.98 -10.07
C LEU A 174 24.04 -1.68 -10.53
N LYS A 175 22.91 -1.76 -11.26
CA LYS A 175 22.15 -0.58 -11.71
C LYS A 175 21.33 0.03 -10.58
N ARG A 176 20.65 -0.79 -9.77
CA ARG A 176 19.79 -0.29 -8.67
C ARG A 176 20.60 0.12 -7.44
N GLN A 177 21.76 -0.50 -7.22
CA GLN A 177 22.48 -0.43 -5.95
C GLN A 177 22.93 0.97 -5.56
N PRO A 178 23.37 1.88 -6.46
CA PRO A 178 23.78 3.22 -6.05
C PRO A 178 22.70 3.99 -5.25
N MET A 179 21.43 3.89 -5.66
CA MET A 179 20.33 4.51 -4.90
C MET A 179 20.06 3.78 -3.58
N VAL A 180 20.20 2.45 -3.56
CA VAL A 180 20.05 1.65 -2.34
C VAL A 180 21.17 1.95 -1.34
N ASP A 181 22.39 2.21 -1.80
CA ASP A 181 23.54 2.57 -0.96
C ASP A 181 23.30 3.88 -0.21
N GLU A 182 22.71 4.88 -0.87
CA GLU A 182 22.30 6.12 -0.21
C GLU A 182 21.30 5.87 0.93
N TYR A 183 20.30 5.01 0.69
CA TYR A 183 19.35 4.61 1.73
C TYR A 183 20.03 3.87 2.89
N LEU A 184 20.91 2.93 2.59
CA LEU A 184 21.63 2.17 3.62
C LEU A 184 22.52 3.08 4.46
N ASN A 185 23.14 4.10 3.86
CA ASN A 185 23.94 5.09 4.59
C ASN A 185 23.11 5.92 5.57
N ILE A 186 21.83 6.20 5.24
CA ILE A 186 20.90 6.83 6.17
C ILE A 186 20.58 5.88 7.35
N LEU A 187 20.49 4.57 7.11
CA LEU A 187 20.16 3.58 8.14
C LEU A 187 21.31 3.27 9.11
N ARG A 188 22.56 3.20 8.62
CA ARG A 188 23.74 2.74 9.40
C ARG A 188 23.89 3.35 10.80
N PRO A 189 23.61 4.64 11.04
CA PRO A 189 23.75 5.23 12.38
C PRO A 189 22.68 4.81 13.38
N TYR A 190 21.58 4.19 12.94
CA TYR A 190 20.41 3.92 13.75
C TYR A 190 20.30 2.43 14.10
N GLY A 191 19.81 2.14 15.31
CA GLY A 191 19.44 0.78 15.68
C GLY A 191 18.29 0.26 14.82
N TYR A 192 18.20 -1.06 14.65
CA TYR A 192 17.26 -1.71 13.74
C TYR A 192 15.80 -1.22 13.86
N ARG A 193 15.30 -1.06 15.09
CA ARG A 193 13.93 -0.59 15.37
C ARG A 193 13.75 0.93 15.31
N GLN A 194 14.84 1.68 15.18
CA GLN A 194 14.87 3.14 15.18
C GLN A 194 15.03 3.70 13.77
N ARG A 195 14.29 3.12 12.80
CA ARG A 195 14.34 3.58 11.41
C ARG A 195 13.99 5.07 11.33
N PRO A 196 14.86 5.93 10.76
CA PRO A 196 14.63 7.37 10.67
C PRO A 196 13.63 7.69 9.55
N THR A 197 12.35 7.36 9.77
CA THR A 197 11.28 7.44 8.75
C THR A 197 11.21 8.80 8.08
N SER A 198 11.23 9.90 8.84
CA SER A 198 11.15 11.26 8.28
C SER A 198 12.33 11.59 7.36
N GLN A 199 13.54 11.17 7.71
CA GLN A 199 14.74 11.40 6.89
C GLN A 199 14.69 10.59 5.59
N ILE A 200 14.24 9.32 5.66
CA ILE A 200 14.08 8.46 4.48
C ILE A 200 12.98 9.02 3.56
N THR A 201 11.87 9.48 4.12
CA THR A 201 10.78 10.13 3.36
C THR A 201 11.30 11.35 2.62
N GLN A 202 11.94 12.31 3.31
CA GLN A 202 12.51 13.50 2.66
C GLN A 202 13.54 13.14 1.59
N TRP A 203 14.37 12.13 1.84
CA TRP A 203 15.33 11.63 0.85
C TRP A 203 14.60 11.04 -0.38
N LEU A 204 13.59 10.18 -0.21
CA LEU A 204 12.80 9.62 -1.33
C LEU A 204 12.13 10.72 -2.14
N GLU A 205 11.57 11.72 -1.47
CA GLU A 205 10.99 12.90 -2.11
C GLU A 205 12.00 13.67 -2.96
N SER A 206 13.22 13.88 -2.43
CA SER A 206 14.33 14.48 -3.19
C SER A 206 14.76 13.65 -4.41
N LYS A 207 14.43 12.35 -4.42
CA LYS A 207 14.68 11.43 -5.54
C LYS A 207 13.53 11.38 -6.55
N GLY A 208 12.47 12.16 -6.36
CA GLY A 208 11.32 12.23 -7.26
C GLY A 208 10.20 11.24 -6.94
N PHE A 209 10.10 10.79 -5.69
CA PHE A 209 9.07 9.85 -5.25
C PHE A 209 8.05 10.49 -4.29
N ASN A 210 6.84 9.98 -4.28
CA ASN A 210 5.82 10.15 -3.24
C ASN A 210 5.82 8.86 -2.40
N PRO A 211 6.55 8.83 -1.28
CA PRO A 211 6.79 7.59 -0.56
C PRO A 211 5.58 7.16 0.28
N ASP A 212 5.02 5.99 -0.03
CA ASP A 212 3.98 5.34 0.79
C ASP A 212 4.56 4.48 1.92
N ALA A 213 5.88 4.18 1.86
CA ALA A 213 6.60 3.42 2.87
C ALA A 213 8.10 3.76 2.89
N THR A 214 8.81 3.26 3.90
CA THR A 214 10.27 3.45 4.10
C THR A 214 11.04 2.15 4.29
N SER A 215 10.38 1.01 4.02
CA SER A 215 11.00 -0.31 4.10
C SER A 215 12.02 -0.53 2.99
N GLN A 216 12.94 -1.47 3.19
CA GLN A 216 13.91 -1.80 2.13
C GLN A 216 13.22 -2.29 0.85
N ASP A 217 12.09 -3.00 0.97
CA ASP A 217 11.34 -3.51 -0.17
C ASP A 217 10.81 -2.37 -1.03
N PHE A 218 10.23 -1.37 -0.37
CA PHE A 218 9.72 -0.18 -1.03
C PHE A 218 10.85 0.63 -1.67
N VAL A 219 11.98 0.80 -0.97
CA VAL A 219 13.13 1.52 -1.53
C VAL A 219 13.75 0.79 -2.71
N LYS A 220 13.87 -0.55 -2.65
CA LYS A 220 14.34 -1.38 -3.78
C LYS A 220 13.36 -1.32 -4.96
N GLN A 221 12.04 -1.22 -4.71
CA GLN A 221 11.05 -0.95 -5.74
C GLN A 221 11.28 0.42 -6.39
N CYS A 222 11.42 1.49 -5.59
CA CYS A 222 11.69 2.83 -6.10
C CYS A 222 12.98 2.87 -6.94
N ALA A 223 14.05 2.24 -6.44
CA ALA A 223 15.31 2.12 -7.16
C ALA A 223 15.16 1.35 -8.49
N THR A 224 14.29 0.34 -8.54
CA THR A 224 13.97 -0.43 -9.76
C THR A 224 13.21 0.43 -10.78
N LEU A 225 12.17 1.15 -10.32
CA LEU A 225 11.39 2.06 -11.16
C LEU A 225 12.24 3.18 -11.76
N LYS A 226 13.20 3.70 -10.99
CA LYS A 226 14.13 4.74 -11.46
C LYS A 226 15.02 4.28 -12.63
N GLN A 227 15.20 2.98 -12.79
CA GLN A 227 15.91 2.39 -13.93
C GLN A 227 14.98 2.11 -15.13
N GLY A 228 13.70 2.48 -15.06
CA GLY A 228 12.70 2.16 -16.08
C GLY A 228 12.36 0.67 -16.14
N ALA A 229 12.56 -0.06 -15.04
CA ALA A 229 12.33 -1.50 -14.97
C ALA A 229 11.21 -1.85 -13.97
N ALA A 230 10.60 -3.02 -14.16
CA ALA A 230 9.55 -3.56 -13.33
C ALA A 230 10.02 -4.79 -12.54
N ARG A 231 9.32 -5.07 -11.43
CA ARG A 231 9.45 -6.32 -10.68
C ARG A 231 8.31 -7.26 -11.08
N ILE A 232 8.60 -8.30 -11.85
CA ILE A 232 7.56 -9.16 -12.42
C ILE A 232 7.43 -10.47 -11.63
N SER A 233 6.24 -11.04 -11.63
CA SER A 233 5.99 -12.40 -11.19
C SER A 233 5.21 -13.15 -12.26
N THR A 234 5.28 -14.48 -12.27
CA THR A 234 4.28 -15.30 -12.98
C THR A 234 2.88 -15.01 -12.47
N LEU A 235 1.86 -15.09 -13.34
CA LEU A 235 0.46 -15.00 -12.90
C LEU A 235 0.06 -16.21 -12.05
N PHE A 236 0.57 -17.40 -12.40
CA PHE A 236 0.42 -18.59 -11.57
C PHE A 236 1.32 -18.51 -10.34
N ASN A 237 0.89 -19.13 -9.25
CA ASN A 237 1.56 -19.06 -7.96
C ASN A 237 2.19 -20.40 -7.57
N LEU A 238 3.45 -20.35 -7.16
CA LEU A 238 4.19 -21.49 -6.61
C LEU A 238 4.72 -21.20 -5.19
N GLY A 239 4.43 -20.04 -4.62
CA GLY A 239 4.78 -19.68 -3.26
C GLY A 239 3.64 -19.98 -2.29
N LEU A 240 3.97 -20.59 -1.14
CA LEU A 240 3.05 -20.75 -0.02
C LEU A 240 3.58 -19.97 1.19
N PRO A 241 3.06 -18.75 1.45
CA PRO A 241 3.39 -18.02 2.67
C PRO A 241 2.95 -18.80 3.90
N ILE A 242 3.82 -18.94 4.90
CA ILE A 242 3.51 -19.63 6.16
C ILE A 242 3.75 -18.75 7.41
N GLY A 243 4.31 -17.56 7.22
CA GLY A 243 4.64 -16.59 8.28
C GLY A 243 3.42 -15.94 8.94
N ARG A 244 2.57 -16.73 9.60
CA ARG A 244 1.36 -16.26 10.31
C ARG A 244 1.67 -15.36 11.51
N SER A 245 2.88 -15.44 12.05
CA SER A 245 3.38 -14.56 13.09
C SER A 245 4.81 -14.12 12.81
N GLY A 246 5.11 -12.86 13.09
CA GLY A 246 6.45 -12.31 12.91
C GLY A 246 6.48 -10.80 13.06
N LEU A 247 7.60 -10.20 12.68
CA LEU A 247 7.82 -8.76 12.81
C LEU A 247 6.80 -7.92 12.01
N HIS A 248 6.40 -8.40 10.84
CA HIS A 248 5.57 -7.68 9.87
C HIS A 248 4.22 -8.36 9.58
N CYS A 249 3.87 -9.41 10.30
CA CYS A 249 2.62 -10.13 10.07
C CYS A 249 2.04 -10.69 11.37
N LYS A 250 0.78 -10.33 11.65
CA LYS A 250 -0.08 -10.96 12.66
C LYS A 250 -1.08 -11.93 12.01
N PRO A 251 -1.68 -12.88 12.74
CA PRO A 251 -2.64 -13.84 12.17
C PRO A 251 -3.81 -13.17 11.42
N GLU A 252 -4.33 -12.06 11.94
CA GLU A 252 -5.44 -11.33 11.33
C GLU A 252 -5.00 -10.66 10.02
N GLU A 253 -3.77 -10.15 9.95
CA GLU A 253 -3.19 -9.58 8.74
C GLU A 253 -2.95 -10.66 7.69
N PHE A 254 -2.46 -11.83 8.11
CA PHE A 254 -2.26 -12.99 7.24
C PHE A 254 -3.57 -13.41 6.54
N ASP A 255 -4.68 -13.42 7.28
CA ASP A 255 -6.01 -13.75 6.76
C ASP A 255 -6.55 -12.64 5.84
N ARG A 256 -6.37 -11.37 6.23
CA ARG A 256 -6.78 -10.19 5.45
C ARG A 256 -6.05 -10.12 4.11
N MET A 257 -4.75 -10.42 4.09
CA MET A 257 -3.92 -10.47 2.88
C MET A 257 -4.24 -11.68 2.00
N GLY A 258 -5.12 -12.59 2.45
CA GLY A 258 -5.55 -13.75 1.69
C GLY A 258 -4.54 -14.89 1.65
N PHE A 259 -3.48 -14.83 2.45
CA PHE A 259 -2.46 -15.89 2.49
C PHE A 259 -3.03 -17.22 3.00
N ASN A 260 -4.07 -17.20 3.81
CA ASN A 260 -4.82 -18.40 4.22
C ASN A 260 -5.65 -19.04 3.09
N ARG A 261 -5.87 -18.31 1.98
CA ARG A 261 -6.57 -18.76 0.77
C ARG A 261 -5.62 -18.92 -0.41
N THR A 262 -4.33 -19.08 -0.14
CA THR A 262 -3.30 -19.29 -1.18
C THR A 262 -3.66 -20.47 -2.07
N VAL A 263 -3.64 -20.25 -3.39
CA VAL A 263 -3.86 -21.30 -4.39
C VAL A 263 -2.56 -21.57 -5.13
N ILE A 264 -2.09 -22.82 -5.09
CA ILE A 264 -0.88 -23.26 -5.78
C ILE A 264 -1.24 -23.76 -7.18
N ALA A 265 -0.42 -23.39 -8.16
CA ALA A 265 -0.55 -23.81 -9.54
C ALA A 265 -0.44 -25.36 -9.64
N PRO A 266 -1.38 -26.02 -10.34
CA PRO A 266 -1.36 -27.48 -10.44
C PRO A 266 -0.25 -28.02 -11.36
N ARG A 267 0.34 -27.16 -12.21
CA ARG A 267 1.48 -27.48 -13.08
C ARG A 267 2.24 -26.22 -13.45
N VAL A 268 3.48 -26.41 -13.87
CA VAL A 268 4.35 -25.36 -14.43
C VAL A 268 4.46 -25.51 -15.95
N PRO A 269 4.73 -24.43 -16.71
CA PRO A 269 4.99 -24.53 -18.13
C PRO A 269 6.36 -25.16 -18.41
N THR A 270 6.58 -25.66 -19.63
CA THR A 270 7.89 -26.18 -20.07
C THR A 270 8.81 -25.09 -20.60
N GLN A 271 8.28 -23.89 -20.86
CA GLN A 271 9.03 -22.72 -21.31
C GLN A 271 8.30 -21.44 -20.89
N MET A 272 9.03 -20.34 -20.73
CA MET A 272 8.49 -19.02 -20.39
C MET A 272 8.21 -18.19 -21.64
N ALA A 273 7.06 -17.53 -21.67
CA ALA A 273 6.67 -16.65 -22.78
C ALA A 273 7.43 -15.32 -22.75
N ASP A 274 7.43 -14.60 -23.86
CA ASP A 274 7.94 -13.22 -23.91
C ASP A 274 7.09 -12.29 -23.04
N LEU A 275 7.74 -11.25 -22.50
CA LEU A 275 7.04 -10.17 -21.82
C LEU A 275 6.60 -9.15 -22.87
N GLU A 276 5.33 -9.25 -23.25
CA GLU A 276 4.71 -8.32 -24.19
C GLU A 276 4.75 -6.89 -23.66
N GLN A 277 4.83 -5.92 -24.57
CA GLN A 277 5.01 -4.51 -24.21
C GLN A 277 3.84 -3.95 -23.42
N ASP A 278 2.60 -4.30 -23.79
CA ASP A 278 1.38 -3.91 -23.08
C ASP A 278 1.34 -4.50 -21.65
N GLU A 279 1.78 -5.75 -21.50
CA GLU A 279 1.87 -6.40 -20.21
C GLU A 279 2.93 -5.74 -19.32
N PHE A 280 4.11 -5.44 -19.88
CA PHE A 280 5.14 -4.67 -19.18
C PHE A 280 4.60 -3.31 -18.74
N GLU A 281 3.98 -2.54 -19.64
CA GLU A 281 3.45 -1.21 -19.34
C GLU A 281 2.40 -1.26 -18.23
N ARG A 282 1.50 -2.24 -18.26
CA ARG A 282 0.51 -2.46 -17.20
C ARG A 282 1.18 -2.75 -15.85
N ILE A 283 2.16 -3.65 -15.82
CA ILE A 283 2.88 -4.01 -14.58
C ILE A 283 3.69 -2.81 -14.06
N PHE A 284 4.41 -2.13 -14.94
CA PHE A 284 5.21 -0.96 -14.61
C PHE A 284 4.32 0.17 -14.09
N HIS A 285 3.20 0.46 -14.75
CA HIS A 285 2.23 1.45 -14.33
C HIS A 285 1.67 1.14 -12.94
N ASN A 286 1.26 -0.12 -12.69
CA ASN A 286 0.76 -0.55 -11.39
C ASN A 286 1.79 -0.37 -10.26
N GLN A 287 3.08 -0.45 -10.58
CA GLN A 287 4.16 -0.26 -9.62
C GLN A 287 4.61 1.20 -9.50
N SER A 288 4.21 2.07 -10.44
CA SER A 288 4.67 3.46 -10.57
C SER A 288 3.93 4.47 -9.70
N GLY A 289 2.95 4.03 -8.89
CA GLY A 289 2.25 4.90 -7.92
C GLY A 289 3.17 5.82 -7.11
N PRO A 290 4.36 5.36 -6.66
CA PRO A 290 5.32 6.20 -5.96
C PRO A 290 6.03 7.26 -6.80
N LEU A 291 5.95 7.31 -8.13
CA LEU A 291 6.68 8.32 -8.93
C LEU A 291 5.93 9.67 -8.93
N ARG A 292 6.67 10.78 -8.71
CA ARG A 292 6.09 12.15 -8.77
C ARG A 292 5.79 12.61 -10.20
N GLU A 293 6.58 12.16 -11.16
CA GLU A 293 6.41 12.48 -12.58
C GLU A 293 5.77 11.32 -13.34
N ASN A 294 5.02 11.65 -14.40
CA ASN A 294 4.34 10.65 -15.21
C ASN A 294 5.38 9.69 -15.85
N PRO A 295 5.32 8.37 -15.56
CA PRO A 295 6.31 7.39 -16.00
C PRO A 295 6.52 7.31 -17.52
N MET A 296 5.55 7.75 -18.32
CA MET A 296 5.61 7.75 -19.78
C MET A 296 6.48 8.86 -20.39
N LYS A 297 7.15 9.70 -19.58
CA LYS A 297 8.15 10.70 -20.02
C LYS A 297 9.60 10.30 -19.73
N LEU A 298 9.88 9.02 -19.45
CA LEU A 298 11.25 8.53 -19.51
C LEU A 298 11.73 8.61 -20.97
N PRO A 299 12.85 9.29 -21.26
CA PRO A 299 13.26 9.52 -22.65
C PRO A 299 13.54 8.20 -23.34
N THR A 300 12.80 7.93 -24.41
CA THR A 300 13.16 6.93 -25.41
C THR A 300 14.52 7.35 -26.02
N ARG A 301 15.47 6.41 -25.99
CA ARG A 301 16.87 6.55 -26.46
C ARG A 301 17.04 7.40 -27.73
N THR A 302 18.02 8.30 -27.68
CA THR A 302 19.04 8.61 -28.70
C THR A 302 20.17 9.31 -27.92
N SER A 303 21.47 9.15 -28.10
CA SER A 303 22.33 8.51 -29.11
C SER A 303 23.71 8.31 -28.46
N GLU A 304 24.57 7.56 -29.15
CA GLU A 304 25.96 7.23 -28.81
C GLU A 304 26.76 8.37 -28.15
N VAL A 305 27.45 8.04 -27.04
CA VAL A 305 28.51 8.88 -26.50
C VAL A 305 29.77 8.59 -27.31
N VAL A 306 30.06 9.45 -28.29
CA VAL A 306 31.39 9.57 -28.89
C VAL A 306 32.20 10.52 -28.02
N PHE A 307 33.33 10.04 -27.51
CA PHE A 307 34.37 10.87 -26.90
C PHE A 307 35.00 11.79 -27.97
N GLY A 308 35.08 13.09 -27.69
CA GLY A 308 35.79 14.06 -28.53
C GLY A 308 36.05 15.37 -27.79
N GLU A 309 37.32 15.73 -27.71
CA GLU A 309 37.93 16.81 -26.93
C GLU A 309 37.68 18.24 -27.49
N ALA A 310 37.71 19.21 -26.58
CA ALA A 310 38.43 20.50 -26.64
C ALA A 310 38.16 21.57 -27.74
N MET A 311 37.79 22.76 -27.21
CA MET A 311 38.33 24.11 -27.50
C MET A 311 37.67 25.07 -28.53
N ALA A 312 37.30 26.24 -27.96
CA ALA A 312 37.53 27.63 -28.40
C ALA A 312 36.60 28.35 -29.43
N GLY A 313 36.31 29.62 -29.08
CA GLY A 313 35.73 30.69 -29.91
C GLY A 313 34.21 30.81 -29.79
N GLY A 314 33.57 31.86 -29.26
CA GLY A 314 33.91 33.29 -29.31
C GLY A 314 33.09 33.94 -30.41
N GLU A 315 31.91 34.50 -30.09
CA GLU A 315 31.47 35.84 -30.53
C GLU A 315 30.03 36.16 -30.09
N ALA A 316 29.84 37.44 -29.79
CA ALA A 316 28.63 38.06 -29.28
C ALA A 316 27.87 38.77 -30.40
N THR A 317 26.54 38.69 -30.41
CA THR A 317 25.69 39.75 -30.97
C THR A 317 24.41 39.95 -30.16
N LYS A 318 24.14 41.24 -29.93
CA LYS A 318 23.12 41.88 -29.09
C LYS A 318 21.69 41.83 -29.69
N PRO A 319 20.66 42.27 -28.92
CA PRO A 319 19.26 41.87 -29.07
C PRO A 319 18.46 42.76 -30.03
N LYS A 320 17.31 42.27 -30.48
CA LYS A 320 16.26 43.10 -31.11
C LYS A 320 14.99 43.10 -30.26
N GLU A 321 14.53 44.31 -30.01
CA GLU A 321 13.33 44.72 -29.29
C GLU A 321 12.02 44.32 -29.99
N GLU A 322 11.00 44.23 -29.15
CA GLU A 322 9.57 44.02 -29.40
C GLU A 322 8.92 45.06 -30.33
N LYS A 323 7.76 44.70 -30.91
CA LYS A 323 6.48 45.41 -30.69
C LYS A 323 5.28 44.67 -31.33
N PRO A 324 4.03 45.01 -30.95
CA PRO A 324 3.01 44.04 -30.55
C PRO A 324 1.90 43.87 -31.60
N SER A 325 1.18 42.75 -31.54
CA SER A 325 -0.01 42.52 -32.34
C SER A 325 -1.22 42.17 -31.48
N ALA A 326 -2.10 43.18 -31.37
CA ALA A 326 -3.53 43.19 -31.16
C ALA A 326 -4.28 41.87 -30.89
N VAL A 327 -5.04 41.91 -29.79
CA VAL A 327 -6.23 41.10 -29.51
C VAL A 327 -7.36 41.48 -30.48
N PRO A 328 -8.15 40.52 -30.96
CA PRO A 328 -9.56 40.75 -31.18
C PRO A 328 -10.43 39.85 -30.29
N SER A 329 -11.44 40.51 -29.74
CA SER A 329 -12.46 40.04 -28.82
C SER A 329 -13.61 39.30 -29.52
N SER A 330 -13.97 38.15 -28.92
CA SER A 330 -15.32 37.54 -28.85
C SER A 330 -15.93 36.90 -30.12
N PRO A 331 -16.95 36.02 -29.97
CA PRO A 331 -16.86 34.62 -29.56
C PRO A 331 -17.48 33.67 -30.64
N PRO A 332 -17.44 32.35 -30.44
CA PRO A 332 -18.57 31.54 -30.89
C PRO A 332 -19.14 30.66 -29.79
N SER A 333 -20.46 30.80 -29.66
CA SER A 333 -21.45 29.85 -29.18
C SER A 333 -21.31 28.48 -29.86
N ASP A 334 -21.12 27.42 -29.08
CA ASP A 334 -22.07 26.31 -28.89
C ASP A 334 -21.44 25.17 -28.08
N PRO A 335 -22.23 24.42 -27.28
CA PRO A 335 -21.71 23.50 -26.29
C PRO A 335 -21.23 22.20 -26.94
N VAL A 336 -20.01 21.78 -26.60
CA VAL A 336 -19.55 20.42 -26.88
C VAL A 336 -20.45 19.47 -26.09
N ALA A 337 -21.21 18.66 -26.82
CA ALA A 337 -22.15 17.68 -26.29
C ALA A 337 -21.45 16.74 -25.29
N ALA A 338 -21.95 16.73 -24.06
CA ALA A 338 -21.61 15.72 -23.07
C ALA A 338 -22.02 14.35 -23.62
N ALA A 339 -21.12 13.36 -23.50
CA ALA A 339 -21.48 11.97 -23.71
C ALA A 339 -22.69 11.61 -22.81
N PRO A 340 -23.64 10.80 -23.29
CA PRO A 340 -24.83 10.48 -22.53
C PRO A 340 -24.45 9.76 -21.23
N VAL A 341 -24.79 10.40 -20.11
CA VAL A 341 -24.84 9.75 -18.79
C VAL A 341 -25.83 8.59 -18.92
N PRO A 342 -25.49 7.36 -18.48
CA PRO A 342 -26.45 6.26 -18.49
C PRO A 342 -27.72 6.70 -17.74
N SER A 343 -28.88 6.55 -18.37
CA SER A 343 -30.16 6.83 -17.72
C SER A 343 -30.24 6.06 -16.41
N ALA A 344 -30.46 6.77 -15.29
CA ALA A 344 -30.65 6.16 -13.99
C ALA A 344 -31.73 5.06 -14.09
N PRO A 345 -31.51 3.87 -13.51
CA PRO A 345 -32.49 2.79 -13.57
C PRO A 345 -33.84 3.25 -12.99
N PRO A 346 -34.97 2.67 -13.45
CA PRO A 346 -36.30 2.96 -12.92
C PRO A 346 -36.32 2.92 -11.38
N LYS A 347 -37.08 3.83 -10.75
CA LYS A 347 -37.11 3.94 -9.27
C LYS A 347 -37.49 2.64 -8.56
N ASP A 348 -38.30 1.80 -9.20
CA ASP A 348 -38.72 0.50 -8.66
C ASP A 348 -37.59 -0.55 -8.71
N ASP A 349 -36.70 -0.48 -9.71
CA ASP A 349 -35.50 -1.33 -9.81
C ASP A 349 -34.45 -0.94 -8.77
N ALA A 350 -34.34 0.36 -8.45
CA ALA A 350 -33.41 0.86 -7.43
C ALA A 350 -33.79 0.36 -6.02
N LYS A 351 -35.08 0.41 -5.65
CA LYS A 351 -35.55 -0.11 -4.35
C LYS A 351 -35.30 -1.61 -4.21
N ALA A 352 -35.61 -2.40 -5.24
CA ALA A 352 -35.37 -3.84 -5.23
C ALA A 352 -33.86 -4.18 -5.12
N ARG A 353 -33.01 -3.44 -5.84
CA ARG A 353 -31.55 -3.57 -5.75
C ARG A 353 -31.03 -3.27 -4.35
N ILE A 354 -31.42 -2.13 -3.77
CA ILE A 354 -30.99 -1.71 -2.43
C ILE A 354 -31.42 -2.74 -1.39
N GLN A 355 -32.69 -3.16 -1.41
CA GLN A 355 -33.21 -4.17 -0.48
C GLN A 355 -32.51 -5.53 -0.62
N LYS A 356 -32.09 -5.90 -1.83
CA LYS A 356 -31.34 -7.14 -2.08
C LYS A 356 -29.89 -7.05 -1.56
N ARG A 357 -29.24 -5.90 -1.74
CA ARG A 357 -27.83 -5.67 -1.36
C ARG A 357 -27.69 -5.42 0.15
N PHE A 358 -28.65 -4.72 0.73
CA PHE A 358 -28.71 -4.33 2.14
C PHE A 358 -30.09 -4.64 2.71
N PRO A 359 -30.38 -5.92 3.04
CA PRO A 359 -31.71 -6.31 3.51
C PRO A 359 -32.08 -5.65 4.85
N GLN A 360 -31.09 -5.40 5.69
CA GLN A 360 -31.23 -4.69 6.94
C GLN A 360 -29.86 -4.12 7.38
N ILE A 361 -29.86 -2.89 7.86
CA ILE A 361 -28.74 -2.26 8.55
C ILE A 361 -28.80 -2.60 10.04
N LYS A 362 -27.66 -2.98 10.61
CA LYS A 362 -27.56 -3.27 12.05
C LYS A 362 -27.91 -2.02 12.85
N ARG A 363 -28.65 -2.19 13.95
CA ARG A 363 -29.06 -1.07 14.82
C ARG A 363 -27.92 -0.43 15.60
N LEU A 364 -26.84 -1.18 15.83
CA LEU A 364 -25.67 -0.70 16.53
C LEU A 364 -24.50 -0.62 15.54
N PRO A 365 -23.64 0.41 15.66
CA PRO A 365 -22.42 0.50 14.87
C PRO A 365 -21.46 -0.65 15.21
N HIS A 366 -20.53 -0.93 14.30
CA HIS A 366 -19.50 -1.94 14.51
C HIS A 366 -18.37 -1.35 15.39
N MET A 367 -18.61 -1.30 16.69
CA MET A 367 -17.69 -0.78 17.71
C MET A 367 -17.61 -1.73 18.90
N GLU A 368 -16.48 -1.75 19.59
CA GLU A 368 -16.33 -2.42 20.87
C GLU A 368 -17.11 -1.71 21.98
N THR A 369 -17.33 -2.40 23.11
CA THR A 369 -18.18 -1.93 24.21
C THR A 369 -17.81 -0.52 24.67
N ALA A 370 -16.52 -0.23 24.87
CA ALA A 370 -16.06 1.08 25.35
C ALA A 370 -16.40 2.22 24.37
N GLY A 371 -16.11 2.03 23.07
CA GLY A 371 -16.46 3.00 22.02
C GLY A 371 -17.96 3.20 21.88
N LEU A 372 -18.74 2.12 21.97
CA LEU A 372 -20.21 2.19 21.92
C LEU A 372 -20.80 2.96 23.11
N GLU A 373 -20.34 2.68 24.33
CA GLU A 373 -20.76 3.40 25.55
C GLU A 373 -20.40 4.89 25.46
N LYS A 374 -19.20 5.21 24.94
CA LYS A 374 -18.77 6.58 24.70
C LYS A 374 -19.67 7.30 23.69
N LEU A 375 -19.97 6.66 22.58
CA LEU A 375 -20.85 7.22 21.55
C LEU A 375 -22.25 7.48 22.10
N ILE A 376 -22.85 6.51 22.80
CA ILE A 376 -24.18 6.65 23.43
C ILE A 376 -24.18 7.86 24.38
N ALA A 377 -23.21 7.95 25.28
CA ALA A 377 -23.11 9.03 26.25
C ALA A 377 -22.97 10.42 25.60
N ARG A 378 -22.38 10.50 24.40
CA ARG A 378 -22.28 11.75 23.63
C ARG A 378 -23.55 12.05 22.83
N LEU A 379 -24.18 11.03 22.25
CA LEU A 379 -25.45 11.17 21.52
C LEU A 379 -26.58 11.67 22.43
N GLU A 380 -26.69 11.15 23.66
CA GLU A 380 -27.70 11.58 24.64
C GLU A 380 -27.62 13.08 25.01
N LYS A 381 -26.48 13.72 24.76
CA LYS A 381 -26.23 15.13 25.08
C LYS A 381 -26.16 16.03 23.84
N SER A 382 -26.25 15.44 22.65
CA SER A 382 -26.09 16.13 21.36
C SER A 382 -27.45 16.50 20.78
N GLN A 383 -27.52 17.68 20.17
CA GLN A 383 -28.68 18.11 19.37
C GLN A 383 -28.44 17.93 17.87
N CYS A 384 -27.18 18.01 17.42
CA CYS A 384 -26.83 17.86 16.02
C CYS A 384 -25.58 16.99 15.84
N LEU A 385 -25.80 15.78 15.33
CA LEU A 385 -24.75 14.87 14.90
C LEU A 385 -24.38 15.14 13.43
N LEU A 386 -23.09 15.31 13.17
CA LEU A 386 -22.51 15.06 11.85
C LEU A 386 -21.70 13.76 11.91
N GLU A 387 -22.00 12.81 11.04
CA GLU A 387 -21.20 11.60 10.89
C GLU A 387 -20.60 11.51 9.48
N TYR A 388 -19.34 11.15 9.42
CA TYR A 388 -18.71 10.64 8.21
C TYR A 388 -18.75 9.13 8.28
N GLY A 389 -19.39 8.49 7.31
CA GLY A 389 -19.79 7.09 7.36
C GLY A 389 -21.19 6.95 7.95
N ALA A 390 -22.17 6.58 7.12
CA ALA A 390 -23.50 6.25 7.62
C ALA A 390 -23.51 4.79 8.13
N GLY A 391 -24.49 4.41 8.96
CA GLY A 391 -24.72 3.01 9.28
C GLY A 391 -25.43 2.80 10.62
N GLY A 392 -24.91 1.89 11.43
CA GLY A 392 -25.50 1.58 12.73
C GLY A 392 -25.48 2.77 13.70
N SER A 393 -24.50 3.67 13.59
CA SER A 393 -24.46 4.94 14.34
C SER A 393 -25.66 5.83 14.00
N THR A 394 -26.04 5.91 12.72
CA THR A 394 -27.23 6.65 12.25
C THR A 394 -28.51 6.12 12.89
N VAL A 395 -28.66 4.79 12.89
CA VAL A 395 -29.84 4.11 13.45
C VAL A 395 -29.89 4.28 14.97
N LEU A 396 -28.75 4.18 15.64
CA LEU A 396 -28.62 4.43 17.08
C LEU A 396 -28.96 5.87 17.45
N ALA A 397 -28.41 6.87 16.75
CA ALA A 397 -28.71 8.28 16.97
C ALA A 397 -30.21 8.58 16.77
N SER A 398 -30.82 7.97 15.74
CA SER A 398 -32.28 8.09 15.49
C SER A 398 -33.12 7.46 16.60
N THR A 399 -32.63 6.36 17.19
CA THR A 399 -33.28 5.66 18.31
C THR A 399 -33.20 6.48 19.59
N ILE A 400 -32.04 7.10 19.87
CA ILE A 400 -31.81 7.98 21.04
C ILE A 400 -32.63 9.28 20.91
N GLY A 401 -32.85 9.75 19.68
CA GLY A 401 -33.66 10.93 19.41
C GLY A 401 -32.85 12.22 19.28
N VAL A 402 -31.65 12.15 18.69
CA VAL A 402 -30.87 13.35 18.33
C VAL A 402 -31.67 14.21 17.33
N SER A 403 -31.81 15.52 17.60
CA SER A 403 -32.71 16.40 16.84
C SER A 403 -32.37 16.50 15.35
N THR A 404 -31.09 16.55 14.98
CA THR A 404 -30.61 16.56 13.59
C THR A 404 -29.46 15.60 13.39
N ILE A 405 -29.54 14.75 12.37
CA ILE A 405 -28.51 13.76 12.03
C ILE A 405 -28.09 13.99 10.58
N ILE A 406 -26.84 14.38 10.37
CA ILE A 406 -26.25 14.65 9.06
C ILE A 406 -25.26 13.53 8.73
N SER A 407 -25.55 12.73 7.70
CA SER A 407 -24.77 11.53 7.38
C SER A 407 -24.09 11.68 6.01
N VAL A 408 -22.75 11.75 6.02
CA VAL A 408 -21.92 11.73 4.82
C VAL A 408 -21.59 10.30 4.46
N GLU A 409 -21.89 9.87 3.23
CA GLU A 409 -21.63 8.50 2.79
C GLU A 409 -21.24 8.44 1.30
N SER A 410 -20.29 7.56 1.00
CA SER A 410 -19.76 7.28 -0.33
C SER A 410 -20.63 6.32 -1.14
N ASP A 411 -21.20 5.29 -0.50
CA ASP A 411 -22.11 4.35 -1.14
C ASP A 411 -23.56 4.83 -1.01
N ALA A 412 -24.10 5.42 -2.08
CA ALA A 412 -25.44 5.98 -2.09
C ALA A 412 -26.56 4.96 -1.82
N ASP A 413 -26.38 3.69 -2.23
CA ASP A 413 -27.35 2.62 -1.96
C ASP A 413 -27.33 2.25 -0.47
N PHE A 414 -26.14 2.20 0.15
CA PHE A 414 -25.99 1.96 1.58
C PHE A 414 -26.56 3.10 2.44
N LEU A 415 -26.36 4.36 2.01
CA LEU A 415 -26.94 5.53 2.66
C LEU A 415 -28.47 5.49 2.65
N GLU A 416 -29.08 5.13 1.51
CA GLU A 416 -30.54 5.03 1.43
C GLU A 416 -31.07 3.88 2.30
N ALA A 417 -30.43 2.71 2.28
CA ALA A 417 -30.80 1.59 3.16
C ALA A 417 -30.72 2.00 4.65
N THR A 418 -29.67 2.71 5.03
CA THR A 418 -29.48 3.23 6.39
C THR A 418 -30.57 4.21 6.78
N ASN A 419 -30.91 5.16 5.89
CA ASN A 419 -32.00 6.10 6.16
C ASN A 419 -33.36 5.43 6.27
N VAL A 420 -33.61 4.37 5.48
CA VAL A 420 -34.84 3.57 5.61
C VAL A 420 -34.93 2.94 6.99
N ASP A 421 -33.86 2.32 7.50
CA ASP A 421 -33.88 1.69 8.82
C ASP A 421 -33.87 2.71 9.98
N ALA A 422 -33.16 3.82 9.82
CA ALA A 422 -33.18 4.94 10.76
C ALA A 422 -34.60 5.52 10.91
N ARG A 423 -35.32 5.72 9.80
CA ARG A 423 -36.73 6.20 9.80
C ARG A 423 -37.67 5.28 10.58
N LYS A 424 -37.42 3.97 10.63
CA LYS A 424 -38.27 3.01 11.37
C LYS A 424 -38.21 3.19 12.88
N VAL A 425 -37.10 3.71 13.39
CA VAL A 425 -36.86 3.92 14.83
C VAL A 425 -36.81 5.42 15.19
N ASN A 426 -37.02 6.30 14.22
CA ASN A 426 -36.84 7.73 14.34
C ASN A 426 -37.82 8.34 15.34
N GLN A 427 -37.30 9.01 16.37
CA GLN A 427 -38.05 9.72 17.41
C GLN A 427 -38.28 11.21 17.09
N GLY A 428 -38.32 11.58 15.80
CA GLY A 428 -38.53 12.97 15.35
C GLY A 428 -37.26 13.70 14.88
N ALA A 429 -36.14 12.99 14.75
CA ALA A 429 -34.90 13.50 14.18
C ALA A 429 -35.09 13.94 12.72
N LYS A 430 -34.49 15.09 12.37
CA LYS A 430 -34.29 15.51 10.98
C LYS A 430 -33.08 14.75 10.41
N LEU A 431 -33.35 13.78 9.53
CA LEU A 431 -32.30 13.04 8.82
C LEU A 431 -31.86 13.78 7.55
N VAL A 432 -30.59 14.16 7.48
CA VAL A 432 -29.97 14.87 6.36
C VAL A 432 -28.95 13.94 5.68
N ALA A 433 -29.37 13.32 4.59
CA ALA A 433 -28.51 12.47 3.76
C ALA A 433 -27.55 13.32 2.92
N HIS A 434 -26.25 13.04 2.96
CA HIS A 434 -25.21 13.72 2.17
C HIS A 434 -24.36 12.72 1.38
N PRO A 435 -24.87 12.17 0.26
CA PRO A 435 -24.09 11.26 -0.58
C PRO A 435 -22.95 12.02 -1.27
N VAL A 436 -21.75 11.43 -1.30
CA VAL A 436 -20.60 11.99 -2.01
C VAL A 436 -20.07 10.97 -3.00
N ASN A 437 -20.05 11.34 -4.28
CA ASN A 437 -19.48 10.50 -5.32
C ASN A 437 -17.95 10.48 -5.22
N ILE A 438 -17.41 9.29 -4.95
CA ILE A 438 -15.96 9.03 -4.96
C ILE A 438 -15.57 7.98 -6.00
N GLY A 439 -16.44 7.73 -6.97
CA GLY A 439 -16.31 6.65 -7.95
C GLY A 439 -17.09 5.41 -7.55
N PRO A 440 -16.98 4.30 -8.31
CA PRO A 440 -17.64 3.05 -7.95
C PRO A 440 -17.15 2.56 -6.59
N THR A 441 -18.07 2.17 -5.70
CA THR A 441 -17.75 1.76 -4.33
C THR A 441 -17.88 0.25 -4.13
N GLY A 442 -16.92 -0.33 -3.41
CA GLY A 442 -16.92 -1.72 -2.97
C GLY A 442 -17.24 -1.83 -1.48
N ASP A 443 -16.61 -2.79 -0.81
CA ASP A 443 -16.80 -3.01 0.62
C ASP A 443 -16.44 -1.74 1.43
N TRP A 444 -17.26 -1.45 2.45
CA TRP A 444 -17.08 -0.31 3.35
C TRP A 444 -17.05 1.06 2.67
N GLY A 445 -17.74 1.20 1.54
CA GLY A 445 -17.78 2.45 0.78
C GLY A 445 -16.43 2.84 0.16
N ARG A 446 -15.47 1.91 0.09
CA ARG A 446 -14.15 2.18 -0.52
C ARG A 446 -14.29 2.32 -2.03
N PRO A 447 -13.64 3.30 -2.67
CA PRO A 447 -13.64 3.38 -4.12
C PRO A 447 -12.88 2.17 -4.69
N THR A 448 -13.44 1.50 -5.70
CA THR A 448 -12.83 0.32 -6.34
C THR A 448 -11.76 0.69 -7.37
N ASP A 449 -11.76 1.95 -7.80
CA ASP A 449 -10.80 2.52 -8.73
C ASP A 449 -10.57 4.01 -8.41
N ARG A 450 -9.72 4.67 -9.20
CA ARG A 450 -9.36 6.10 -9.02
C ARG A 450 -10.03 7.01 -10.05
N SER A 451 -11.11 6.58 -10.68
CA SER A 451 -11.76 7.30 -11.79
C SER A 451 -12.37 8.65 -11.40
N ALA A 452 -12.62 8.87 -10.10
CA ALA A 452 -13.23 10.08 -9.56
C ALA A 452 -12.36 10.74 -8.47
N ILE A 453 -11.03 10.56 -8.55
CA ILE A 453 -10.09 11.06 -7.53
C ILE A 453 -10.18 12.58 -7.32
N GLU A 454 -10.48 13.34 -8.37
CA GLU A 454 -10.71 14.77 -8.33
C GLU A 454 -11.93 15.17 -7.48
N LEU A 455 -12.86 14.23 -7.22
CA LEU A 455 -14.03 14.44 -6.38
C LEU A 455 -13.79 14.03 -4.93
N TRP A 456 -12.75 13.26 -4.62
CA TRP A 456 -12.50 12.75 -3.27
C TRP A 456 -12.40 13.84 -2.18
N PRO A 457 -11.76 15.00 -2.42
CA PRO A 457 -11.73 16.08 -1.44
C PRO A 457 -13.12 16.64 -1.07
N LEU A 458 -14.15 16.38 -1.88
CA LEU A 458 -15.51 16.75 -1.54
C LEU A 458 -16.03 15.97 -0.33
N TYR A 459 -15.56 14.73 -0.10
CA TYR A 459 -16.04 13.88 0.99
C TYR A 459 -15.90 14.56 2.36
N CYS A 460 -14.77 15.22 2.63
CA CYS A 460 -14.56 15.92 3.90
C CYS A 460 -15.12 17.36 3.92
N SER A 461 -15.44 17.97 2.77
CA SER A 461 -15.66 19.43 2.66
C SER A 461 -17.05 19.84 2.20
N SER A 462 -17.72 19.06 1.34
CA SER A 462 -19.01 19.47 0.74
C SER A 462 -20.14 19.56 1.77
N VAL A 463 -20.07 18.77 2.84
CA VAL A 463 -21.06 18.82 3.93
C VAL A 463 -21.04 20.15 4.66
N TRP A 464 -19.85 20.72 4.92
CA TRP A 464 -19.72 22.03 5.57
C TRP A 464 -20.22 23.17 4.69
N LYS A 465 -19.98 23.08 3.38
CA LYS A 465 -20.57 24.01 2.41
C LYS A 465 -22.09 23.95 2.48
N ARG A 466 -22.65 22.74 2.50
CA ARG A 466 -24.10 22.50 2.56
C ARG A 466 -24.73 22.99 3.86
N ILE A 467 -24.12 22.69 5.01
CA ILE A 467 -24.57 23.16 6.32
C ILE A 467 -24.74 24.68 6.31
N ARG A 468 -23.76 25.39 5.73
CA ARG A 468 -23.78 26.85 5.64
C ARG A 468 -24.79 27.37 4.63
N SER A 469 -24.90 26.74 3.45
CA SER A 469 -25.78 27.22 2.38
C SER A 469 -27.25 26.92 2.60
N GLU A 470 -27.57 25.83 3.32
CA GLU A 470 -28.94 25.40 3.63
C GLU A 470 -29.37 25.80 5.06
N ASP A 471 -28.56 26.58 5.76
CA ASP A 471 -28.80 27.02 7.15
C ASP A 471 -29.18 25.85 8.09
N LEU A 472 -28.41 24.76 7.99
CA LEU A 472 -28.59 23.59 8.86
C LEU A 472 -28.02 23.87 10.25
N ALA A 473 -28.58 23.18 11.25
CA ALA A 473 -28.04 23.20 12.61
C ALA A 473 -26.53 22.88 12.59
N SER A 474 -25.75 23.66 13.33
CA SER A 474 -24.31 23.41 13.44
C SER A 474 -24.07 22.17 14.31
N PRO A 475 -23.21 21.23 13.89
CA PRO A 475 -22.94 20.04 14.68
C PRO A 475 -22.32 20.37 16.04
N ASP A 476 -22.85 19.78 17.10
CA ASP A 476 -22.25 19.78 18.45
C ASP A 476 -21.55 18.45 18.76
N LEU A 477 -21.79 17.43 17.93
CA LEU A 477 -21.07 16.16 17.91
C LEU A 477 -20.69 15.80 16.46
N VAL A 478 -19.45 15.38 16.26
CA VAL A 478 -18.95 14.81 15.01
C VAL A 478 -18.44 13.40 15.24
N LEU A 479 -18.86 12.44 14.42
CA LEU A 479 -18.31 11.08 14.38
C LEU A 479 -17.51 10.86 13.09
N ILE A 480 -16.25 10.47 13.24
CA ILE A 480 -15.37 10.09 12.13
C ILE A 480 -15.29 8.55 12.06
N ASP A 481 -16.16 7.93 11.25
CA ASP A 481 -16.19 6.47 11.04
C ASP A 481 -16.27 6.08 9.54
N GLY A 482 -16.00 7.02 8.65
CA GLY A 482 -16.18 6.88 7.21
C GLY A 482 -14.86 6.64 6.47
N ARG A 483 -14.75 7.26 5.28
CA ARG A 483 -13.51 7.33 4.49
C ARG A 483 -12.79 8.66 4.71
N PHE A 484 -11.54 8.74 4.26
CA PHE A 484 -10.69 9.95 4.36
C PHE A 484 -10.61 10.50 5.79
N ARG A 485 -10.52 9.62 6.79
CA ARG A 485 -10.84 9.94 8.19
C ARG A 485 -10.02 11.09 8.76
N VAL A 486 -8.72 11.13 8.47
CA VAL A 486 -7.86 12.25 8.87
C VAL A 486 -8.33 13.58 8.27
N SER A 487 -8.65 13.60 6.98
CA SER A 487 -9.14 14.82 6.31
C SER A 487 -10.49 15.25 6.86
N CYS A 488 -11.39 14.31 7.12
CA CYS A 488 -12.68 14.57 7.77
C CYS A 488 -12.50 15.12 9.19
N PHE A 489 -11.59 14.55 9.97
CA PHE A 489 -11.23 15.04 11.30
C PHE A 489 -10.71 16.48 11.24
N LEU A 490 -9.69 16.73 10.43
CA LEU A 490 -9.07 18.06 10.31
C LEU A 490 -10.05 19.12 9.78
N ALA A 491 -10.87 18.77 8.79
CA ALA A 491 -11.94 19.63 8.31
C ALA A 491 -12.95 19.95 9.44
N SER A 492 -13.29 18.97 10.26
CA SER A 492 -14.20 19.15 11.39
C SER A 492 -13.60 20.06 12.46
N MET A 493 -12.34 19.86 12.81
CA MET A 493 -11.64 20.71 13.79
C MET A 493 -11.50 22.16 13.30
N ALA A 494 -11.39 22.38 11.98
CA ALA A 494 -11.25 23.73 11.41
C ALA A 494 -12.59 24.46 11.18
N LEU A 495 -13.70 23.72 10.99
CA LEU A 495 -14.97 24.29 10.52
C LEU A 495 -16.12 24.21 11.52
N ALA A 496 -16.04 23.32 12.51
CA ALA A 496 -17.01 23.24 13.60
C ALA A 496 -16.85 24.41 14.58
N LYS A 497 -17.85 24.60 15.44
CA LYS A 497 -17.80 25.62 16.48
C LYS A 497 -16.90 25.15 17.63
N PRO A 498 -16.21 26.08 18.33
CA PRO A 498 -15.54 25.75 19.59
C PRO A 498 -16.45 25.01 20.56
N GLY A 499 -15.92 23.99 21.23
CA GLY A 499 -16.64 23.13 22.15
C GLY A 499 -17.37 21.95 21.49
N THR A 500 -17.44 21.86 20.16
CA THR A 500 -17.95 20.66 19.47
C THR A 500 -17.09 19.45 19.84
N VAL A 501 -17.74 18.33 20.15
CA VAL A 501 -17.06 17.06 20.43
C VAL A 501 -16.81 16.33 19.12
N VAL A 502 -15.60 15.81 18.92
CA VAL A 502 -15.26 14.98 17.75
C VAL A 502 -14.80 13.60 18.24
N LEU A 503 -15.55 12.56 17.87
CA LEU A 503 -15.21 11.17 18.11
C LEU A 503 -14.53 10.61 16.87
N PHE A 504 -13.30 10.11 17.03
CA PHE A 504 -12.51 9.51 15.96
C PHE A 504 -12.37 8.01 16.21
N ASP A 505 -13.12 7.20 15.46
CA ASP A 505 -13.08 5.73 15.61
C ASP A 505 -11.86 5.10 14.91
N ASP A 506 -11.42 3.94 15.40
CA ASP A 506 -10.15 3.27 15.06
C ASP A 506 -8.87 4.11 15.30
N TYR A 507 -8.95 5.22 16.05
CA TYR A 507 -7.84 6.15 16.24
C TYR A 507 -6.54 5.48 16.73
N PHE A 508 -6.61 4.73 17.84
CA PHE A 508 -5.44 4.13 18.45
C PHE A 508 -4.92 2.87 17.73
N ASP A 509 -5.78 2.23 16.94
CA ASP A 509 -5.42 1.04 16.16
C ASP A 509 -4.71 1.39 14.85
N ARG A 510 -4.78 2.66 14.43
CA ARG A 510 -4.29 3.13 13.12
C ARG A 510 -3.28 4.26 13.29
N PRO A 511 -1.97 3.94 13.43
CA PRO A 511 -0.93 4.93 13.71
C PRO A 511 -0.84 6.08 12.70
N HIS A 512 -1.28 5.89 11.45
CA HIS A 512 -1.30 6.97 10.45
C HIS A 512 -2.32 8.08 10.76
N TYR A 513 -3.32 7.82 11.62
CA TYR A 513 -4.25 8.84 12.11
C TYR A 513 -3.62 9.79 13.13
N HIS A 514 -2.50 9.39 13.76
CA HIS A 514 -1.80 10.21 14.75
C HIS A 514 -1.16 11.47 14.16
N VAL A 515 -1.22 11.67 12.84
CA VAL A 515 -0.98 13.00 12.24
C VAL A 515 -1.86 14.08 12.86
N ALA A 516 -3.05 13.72 13.35
CA ALA A 516 -3.94 14.60 14.11
C ALA A 516 -3.25 15.23 15.34
N GLN A 517 -2.35 14.49 16.01
CA GLN A 517 -1.60 14.96 17.19
C GLN A 517 -0.59 16.07 16.90
N ARG A 518 -0.27 16.33 15.63
CA ARG A 518 0.50 17.53 15.27
C ARG A 518 -0.27 18.81 15.55
N HIS A 519 -1.60 18.73 15.54
CA HIS A 519 -2.50 19.88 15.60
C HIS A 519 -3.34 19.88 16.88
N PHE A 520 -3.76 18.72 17.37
CA PHE A 520 -4.72 18.59 18.47
C PHE A 520 -4.41 17.41 19.39
N GLU A 521 -4.54 17.65 20.70
CA GLU A 521 -4.54 16.58 21.70
C GLU A 521 -5.95 16.02 21.89
N TYR A 522 -6.06 14.71 22.12
CA TYR A 522 -7.32 14.08 22.51
C TYR A 522 -7.56 14.30 24.01
N VAL A 523 -8.83 14.36 24.39
CA VAL A 523 -9.26 14.63 25.77
C VAL A 523 -9.66 13.36 26.52
N SER A 524 -10.01 12.29 25.81
CA SER A 524 -10.24 10.97 26.42
C SER A 524 -10.14 9.84 25.41
N GLU A 525 -9.89 8.64 25.93
CA GLU A 525 -9.86 7.38 25.19
C GLU A 525 -11.08 6.53 25.54
N ALA A 526 -11.57 5.75 24.59
CA ALA A 526 -12.59 4.73 24.81
C ALA A 526 -12.32 3.55 23.88
N GLY A 527 -11.59 2.56 24.40
CA GLY A 527 -11.09 1.45 23.58
C GLY A 527 -10.19 1.99 22.46
N ARG A 528 -10.56 1.78 21.20
CA ARG A 528 -9.80 2.27 20.03
C ARG A 528 -10.21 3.68 19.57
N MET A 529 -11.28 4.24 20.13
CA MET A 529 -11.79 5.56 19.79
C MET A 529 -11.10 6.65 20.61
N ALA A 530 -10.75 7.76 19.95
CA ALA A 530 -10.30 8.99 20.61
C ALA A 530 -11.40 10.06 20.58
N GLU A 531 -11.50 10.83 21.67
CA GLU A 531 -12.37 11.99 21.78
C GLU A 531 -11.55 13.28 21.74
N PHE A 532 -11.96 14.24 20.94
CA PHE A 532 -11.38 15.57 20.84
C PHE A 532 -12.44 16.64 21.11
N ILE A 533 -11.99 17.83 21.47
CA ILE A 533 -12.82 19.02 21.61
C ILE A 533 -12.27 20.09 20.68
N VAL A 534 -13.13 20.67 19.85
CA VAL A 534 -12.76 21.78 18.96
C VAL A 534 -12.35 22.98 19.83
N PRO A 535 -11.12 23.50 19.70
CA PRO A 535 -10.65 24.60 20.54
C PRO A 535 -11.26 25.94 20.12
N ASP A 536 -11.13 26.95 20.99
CA ASP A 536 -11.55 28.33 20.68
C ASP A 536 -10.80 28.94 19.49
N ASN A 537 -9.54 28.54 19.31
CA ASN A 537 -8.70 28.95 18.19
C ASN A 537 -7.94 27.73 17.65
N CYS A 538 -7.89 27.59 16.32
CA CYS A 538 -7.05 26.60 15.64
C CYS A 538 -6.22 27.26 14.53
N ASP A 539 -4.99 26.77 14.33
CA ASP A 539 -4.15 27.23 13.21
C ASP A 539 -4.59 26.54 11.92
N VAL A 540 -5.58 27.13 11.26
CA VAL A 540 -6.14 26.62 10.00
C VAL A 540 -5.07 26.50 8.91
N GLN A 541 -4.04 27.35 8.91
CA GLN A 541 -2.96 27.27 7.92
C GLN A 541 -2.09 26.04 8.15
N ALA A 542 -1.75 25.73 9.41
CA ALA A 542 -1.00 24.53 9.75
C ALA A 542 -1.78 23.26 9.39
N ILE A 543 -3.09 23.26 9.61
CA ILE A 543 -3.98 22.11 9.35
C ILE A 543 -4.15 21.85 7.85
N LEU A 544 -4.16 22.90 7.02
CA LEU A 544 -4.51 22.82 5.60
C LEU A 544 -3.65 21.81 4.83
N THR A 545 -2.35 21.76 5.11
CA THR A 545 -1.40 20.89 4.39
C THR A 545 -1.72 19.42 4.65
N ASP A 546 -1.93 19.04 5.91
CA ASP A 546 -2.27 17.67 6.28
C ASP A 546 -3.71 17.32 5.83
N MET A 547 -4.65 18.26 5.89
CA MET A 547 -6.00 18.04 5.37
C MET A 547 -5.97 17.71 3.86
N LEU A 548 -5.24 18.50 3.06
CA LEU A 548 -5.10 18.26 1.62
C LEU A 548 -4.41 16.92 1.33
N ALA A 549 -3.32 16.61 2.04
CA ALA A 549 -2.58 15.36 1.85
C ALA A 549 -3.44 14.11 2.11
N TYR A 550 -4.34 14.18 3.09
CA TYR A 550 -5.21 13.06 3.44
C TYR A 550 -6.58 13.10 2.75
N SER A 551 -6.90 14.18 2.02
CA SER A 551 -8.16 14.29 1.26
C SER A 551 -8.26 13.35 0.06
N THR A 552 -7.14 12.72 -0.32
CA THR A 552 -7.08 11.65 -1.32
C THR A 552 -6.63 10.31 -0.74
N ASN A 553 -6.50 10.20 0.59
CA ASN A 553 -6.13 8.95 1.27
C ASN A 553 -7.40 8.21 1.69
N THR A 554 -7.70 7.11 1.02
CA THR A 554 -8.96 6.37 1.22
C THR A 554 -9.00 5.50 2.47
N ASP A 555 -7.90 5.38 3.23
CA ASP A 555 -7.79 4.45 4.36
C ASP A 555 -8.19 5.04 5.71
#